data_AF-A0A8S0U3B0-F1
#
_entry.id   AF-A0A8S0U3B0-F1
#
_cell.length_a   1.000
_cell.length_b   1.000
_cell.length_c   1.000
_cell.angle_alpha   90.00
_cell.angle_beta   90.00
_cell.angle_gamma   90.00
#
_symmetry.space_group_name_H-M   'P 1'
#
loop_
_entity.id
_entity.type
_entity.pdbx_description
1 polymer ?
#
loop_
_entity_poly.entity_id
_entity_poly.type
_entity_poly.pdbx_seq_one_letter_code
_entity_poly.pdbx_strand_id
1 'polypeptide(L)'
;MHANSREAVKISLIGDIEALAGLKDTITGETLCDPDKPVVLKRMDFPDPVIKVAIEPKTKADTIFEGLRELYLEIIFDRFNREFKANVGAPQVNYRESILKVNEVKYVHKKQSGGSR
;
A
#
# COMPACT_ATOMS: atom_id res chain seq x y z
N MET A 1 15.28 18.37 13.38
CA MET A 1 14.51 18.95 12.24
C MET A 1 13.26 19.63 12.77
N HIS A 2 13.08 20.93 12.53
CA HIS A 2 11.85 21.63 12.92
C HIS A 2 10.87 21.66 11.74
N ALA A 3 9.58 21.89 12.02
CA ALA A 3 8.53 21.90 11.00
C ALA A 3 8.84 22.82 9.81
N ASN A 4 9.67 23.85 10.02
CA ASN A 4 9.90 24.92 9.06
C ASN A 4 11.39 25.09 8.70
N SER A 5 12.30 24.39 9.39
CA SER A 5 13.74 24.58 9.23
C SER A 5 14.54 23.31 9.54
N ARG A 6 15.67 23.17 8.85
CA ARG A 6 16.64 22.11 9.09
C ARG A 6 17.87 22.73 9.73
N GLU A 7 18.29 22.18 10.86
CA GLU A 7 19.49 22.56 11.57
C GLU A 7 20.42 21.36 11.64
N ALA A 8 21.71 21.58 11.36
CA ALA A 8 22.72 20.55 11.44
C ALA A 8 23.28 20.51 12.86
N VAL A 9 22.93 19.46 13.60
CA VAL A 9 23.42 19.24 14.96
C VAL A 9 24.65 18.33 14.90
N LYS A 10 25.72 18.70 15.62
CA LYS A 10 26.99 17.95 15.63
C LYS A 10 26.99 16.78 16.61
N ILE A 11 26.29 16.92 17.73
CA ILE A 11 26.26 15.95 18.83
C ILE A 11 24.82 15.84 19.30
N SER A 12 24.35 14.61 19.48
CA SER A 12 23.04 14.30 20.02
C SER A 12 23.21 13.62 21.38
N LEU A 13 22.34 13.96 22.34
CA LEU A 13 22.33 13.42 23.68
C LEU A 13 21.19 12.40 23.86
N ILE A 14 21.17 11.76 25.03
CA ILE A 14 20.17 10.76 25.37
C ILE A 14 18.78 11.40 25.36
N GLY A 15 17.88 10.83 24.56
CA GLY A 15 16.48 11.27 24.45
C GLY A 15 16.18 12.16 23.24
N ASP A 16 17.20 12.62 22.53
CA ASP A 16 17.01 13.39 21.30
C ASP A 16 16.53 12.50 20.15
N ILE A 17 15.71 13.05 19.26
CA ILE A 17 15.23 12.38 18.05
C ILE A 17 15.79 13.11 16.84
N GLU A 18 16.76 12.47 16.18
CA GLU A 18 17.49 13.06 15.07
C GLU A 18 17.43 12.21 13.79
N ALA A 19 17.66 12.87 12.66
CA ALA A 19 17.79 12.23 11.36
C ALA A 19 19.25 12.20 10.93
N LEU A 20 19.80 10.99 10.75
CA LEU A 20 21.17 10.77 10.28
C LEU A 20 21.17 10.51 8.78
N ALA A 21 22.05 11.19 8.05
CA ALA A 21 22.26 10.99 6.62
C ALA A 21 23.58 10.27 6.35
N GLY A 22 23.62 9.40 5.33
CA GLY A 22 24.84 8.73 4.86
C GLY A 22 25.10 7.33 5.44
N LEU A 23 24.15 6.77 6.19
CA LEU A 23 24.19 5.36 6.58
C LEU A 23 23.87 4.48 5.37
N LYS A 24 24.71 3.47 5.09
CA LYS A 24 24.56 2.56 3.95
C LYS A 24 23.72 1.33 4.31
N ASP A 25 24.04 0.72 5.44
CA ASP A 25 23.52 -0.58 5.86
C ASP A 25 22.57 -0.43 7.06
N THR A 26 21.80 0.66 7.11
CA THR A 26 20.84 0.91 8.20
C THR A 26 19.45 1.13 7.63
N ILE A 27 18.51 0.29 8.04
CA ILE A 27 17.09 0.41 7.67
C ILE A 27 16.20 0.56 8.91
N THR A 28 14.92 0.86 8.67
CA THR A 28 13.93 1.06 9.74
C THR A 28 13.89 -0.15 10.69
N GLY A 29 13.89 0.14 11.99
CA GLY A 29 13.81 -0.88 13.05
C GLY A 29 15.16 -1.46 13.49
N GLU A 30 16.29 -0.96 12.97
CA GLU A 30 17.62 -1.33 13.43
C GLU A 30 18.10 -0.47 14.61
N THR A 31 19.00 -1.02 15.41
CA THR A 31 19.56 -0.37 16.61
C THR A 31 20.98 0.09 16.34
N LEU A 32 21.26 1.38 16.50
CA LEU A 32 22.61 1.94 16.47
C LEU A 32 23.19 1.96 17.88
N CYS A 33 24.41 1.45 18.05
CA CYS A 33 25.08 1.36 19.34
C CYS A 33 26.60 1.58 19.20
N ASP A 34 27.28 1.69 20.34
CA ASP A 34 28.74 1.77 20.42
C ASP A 34 29.38 0.50 19.82
N PRO A 35 30.36 0.61 18.89
CA PRO A 35 31.03 -0.53 18.30
C PRO A 35 31.64 -1.50 19.31
N ASP A 36 32.10 -1.01 20.47
CA ASP A 36 32.74 -1.82 21.51
C ASP A 36 31.71 -2.49 22.43
N LYS A 37 30.44 -2.08 22.38
CA LYS A 37 29.36 -2.54 23.26
C LYS A 37 28.07 -2.77 22.46
N PRO A 38 28.00 -3.87 21.69
CA PRO A 38 26.85 -4.13 20.85
C PRO A 38 25.59 -4.38 21.68
N VAL A 39 24.51 -3.67 21.34
CA VAL A 39 23.17 -3.88 21.91
C VAL A 39 22.24 -4.27 20.78
N VAL A 40 21.69 -5.48 20.87
CA VAL A 40 20.75 -6.02 19.87
C VAL A 40 19.34 -6.01 20.47
N LEU A 41 18.48 -5.15 19.95
CA LEU A 41 17.06 -5.16 20.26
C LEU A 41 16.31 -6.05 19.26
N LYS A 42 15.15 -6.56 19.68
CA LYS A 42 14.29 -7.32 18.78
C LYS A 42 13.82 -6.41 17.66
N ARG A 43 14.06 -6.84 16.42
CA ARG A 43 13.62 -6.13 15.21
C ARG A 43 12.10 -6.01 15.21
N MET A 44 11.60 -4.87 14.78
CA MET A 44 10.18 -4.69 14.53
C MET A 44 9.78 -5.47 13.27
N ASP A 45 8.82 -6.38 13.40
CA ASP A 45 8.20 -7.04 12.25
C ASP A 45 7.25 -6.03 11.58
N PHE A 46 7.61 -5.59 10.37
CA PHE A 46 6.71 -4.77 9.56
C PHE A 46 5.67 -5.68 8.91
N PRO A 47 4.37 -5.35 9.00
CA PRO A 47 3.38 -6.08 8.25
C PRO A 47 3.65 -5.93 6.76
N ASP A 48 3.46 -7.02 6.00
CA ASP A 48 3.57 -6.98 4.55
C ASP A 48 2.64 -5.87 4.00
N PRO A 49 3.11 -5.04 3.06
CA PRO A 49 2.27 -4.04 2.44
C PRO A 49 1.08 -4.73 1.79
N VAL A 50 -0.13 -4.40 2.24
CA VAL A 50 -1.35 -5.02 1.73
C VAL A 50 -1.74 -4.34 0.42
N ILE A 51 -0.94 -4.58 -0.62
CA ILE A 51 -1.23 -4.19 -1.99
C ILE A 51 -1.30 -5.46 -2.82
N LYS A 52 -2.38 -5.60 -3.56
CA LYS A 52 -2.46 -6.55 -4.68
C LYS A 52 -2.44 -5.73 -5.96
N VAL A 53 -1.38 -5.85 -6.74
CA VAL A 53 -1.36 -5.34 -8.11
C VAL A 53 -2.01 -6.42 -8.97
N ALA A 54 -3.22 -6.17 -9.44
CA ALA A 54 -3.90 -7.04 -10.38
C ALA A 54 -3.70 -6.47 -11.79
N ILE A 55 -2.98 -7.21 -12.63
CA ILE A 55 -2.95 -6.97 -14.08
C ILE A 55 -4.05 -7.85 -14.66
N GLU A 56 -5.26 -7.32 -14.82
CA GLU A 56 -6.30 -8.01 -15.58
C GLU A 56 -6.09 -7.75 -17.09
N PRO A 57 -5.91 -8.79 -17.92
CA PRO A 57 -5.71 -8.60 -19.34
C PRO A 57 -7.06 -8.33 -20.03
N LYS A 58 -7.51 -7.08 -20.00
CA LYS A 58 -8.47 -6.59 -21.02
C LYS A 58 -7.78 -5.81 -22.13
N THR A 59 -6.67 -5.13 -21.83
CA THR A 59 -5.65 -4.65 -22.78
C THR A 59 -4.31 -4.52 -22.03
N LYS A 60 -3.17 -4.50 -22.73
CA LYS A 60 -1.82 -4.39 -22.11
C LYS A 60 -1.55 -3.07 -21.34
N ALA A 61 -2.54 -2.17 -21.24
CA ALA A 61 -2.36 -0.80 -20.75
C ALA A 61 -3.03 -0.49 -19.40
N ASP A 62 -3.89 -1.37 -18.89
CA ASP A 62 -4.68 -1.08 -17.68
C ASP A 62 -4.14 -1.87 -16.47
N THR A 63 -3.61 -1.13 -15.48
CA THR A 63 -3.13 -1.69 -14.21
C THR A 63 -4.06 -1.26 -13.08
N ILE A 64 -4.55 -2.21 -12.29
CA ILE A 64 -5.44 -1.94 -11.15
C ILE A 64 -4.63 -2.07 -9.84
N PHE A 65 -4.70 -1.03 -9.01
CA PHE A 65 -4.12 -1.01 -7.66
C PHE A 65 -5.22 -1.23 -6.63
N GLU A 66 -5.12 -2.32 -5.85
CA GLU A 66 -6.00 -2.58 -4.72
C GLU A 66 -5.23 -2.39 -3.40
N GLY A 67 -5.76 -1.58 -2.47
CA GLY A 67 -5.13 -1.31 -1.18
C GLY A 67 -6.14 -1.03 -0.07
N LEU A 68 -5.74 -1.27 1.19
CA LEU A 68 -6.62 -1.21 2.36
C LEU A 68 -6.77 0.18 3.01
N ARG A 69 -5.92 1.15 2.68
CA ARG A 69 -5.95 2.51 3.27
C ARG A 69 -5.88 3.57 2.18
N GLU A 70 -6.83 4.50 2.23
CA GLU A 70 -7.00 5.60 1.28
C GLU A 70 -5.73 6.45 1.16
N LEU A 71 -5.19 6.93 2.29
CA LEU A 71 -3.95 7.72 2.33
C LEU A 71 -2.74 7.01 1.70
N TYR A 72 -2.68 5.68 1.80
CA TYR A 72 -1.58 4.90 1.26
C TYR A 72 -1.68 4.76 -0.26
N LEU A 73 -2.91 4.58 -0.78
CA LEU A 73 -3.17 4.57 -2.21
C LEU A 73 -2.88 5.94 -2.82
N GLU A 74 -3.28 7.03 -2.17
CA GLU A 74 -3.02 8.40 -2.64
C GLU A 74 -1.53 8.68 -2.82
N ILE A 75 -0.71 8.36 -1.83
CA ILE A 75 0.76 8.56 -1.90
C ILE A 75 1.37 7.74 -3.04
N ILE A 76 0.89 6.52 -3.25
CA ILE A 76 1.40 5.63 -4.30
C ILE A 76 0.98 6.13 -5.68
N PHE A 77 -0.28 6.51 -5.86
CA PHE A 77 -0.78 7.07 -7.11
C PHE A 77 -0.05 8.37 -7.47
N ASP A 78 0.21 9.25 -6.49
CA ASP A 78 0.99 10.46 -6.70
C ASP A 78 2.42 10.14 -7.16
N ARG A 79 3.09 9.20 -6.49
CA ARG A 79 4.44 8.76 -6.87
C ARG A 79 4.47 8.11 -8.26
N PHE A 80 3.51 7.24 -8.55
CA PHE A 80 3.40 6.55 -9.84
C PHE A 80 3.14 7.52 -10.98
N ASN A 81 2.23 8.48 -10.80
CA ASN A 81 1.96 9.51 -11.80
C ASN A 81 3.17 10.42 -12.06
N ARG A 82 3.92 10.74 -11.01
CA ARG A 82 5.15 11.53 -11.13
C ARG A 82 6.25 10.80 -11.91
N GLU A 83 6.41 9.50 -11.70
CA GLU A 83 7.45 8.70 -12.37
C GLU A 83 7.05 8.27 -13.79
N PHE A 84 5.76 7.97 -14.05
CA PHE A 84 5.33 7.31 -15.29
C PHE A 84 4.36 8.13 -16.17
N LYS A 85 3.94 9.34 -15.77
CA LYS A 85 2.97 10.18 -16.50
C LYS A 85 1.72 9.40 -16.97
N ALA A 86 1.18 8.56 -16.09
CA ALA A 86 -0.01 7.78 -16.38
C ALA A 86 -1.28 8.59 -16.16
N ASN A 87 -2.35 8.24 -16.88
CA ASN A 87 -3.69 8.75 -16.60
C ASN A 87 -4.35 7.85 -15.56
N VAL A 88 -4.65 8.39 -14.39
CA VAL A 88 -5.32 7.66 -13.30
C VAL A 88 -6.80 8.04 -13.29
N GLY A 89 -7.67 7.02 -13.38
CA GLY A 89 -9.11 7.18 -13.18
C GLY A 89 -9.46 7.36 -11.71
N ALA A 90 -10.68 7.85 -11.44
CA ALA A 90 -11.15 7.98 -10.06
C ALA A 90 -11.13 6.61 -9.33
N PRO A 91 -10.75 6.57 -8.04
CA PRO A 91 -10.71 5.33 -7.27
C PRO A 91 -12.11 4.70 -7.23
N GLN A 92 -12.17 3.40 -7.45
CA GLN A 92 -13.41 2.62 -7.36
C GLN A 92 -13.47 1.85 -6.05
N VAL A 93 -14.62 1.87 -5.41
CA VAL A 93 -14.87 1.11 -4.18
C VAL A 93 -15.41 -0.26 -4.57
N ASN A 94 -14.72 -1.31 -4.11
CA ASN A 94 -15.18 -2.69 -4.27
C ASN A 94 -16.31 -2.98 -3.27
N TYR A 95 -17.54 -2.59 -3.61
CA TYR A 95 -18.73 -2.95 -2.85
C TYR A 95 -18.92 -4.48 -2.89
N ARG A 96 -19.25 -5.06 -1.73
CA ARG A 96 -19.71 -6.45 -1.65
C ARG A 96 -21.21 -6.46 -1.41
N GLU A 97 -21.92 -7.26 -2.20
CA GLU A 97 -23.33 -7.51 -1.98
C GLU A 97 -23.49 -8.57 -0.89
N SER A 98 -24.46 -8.36 0.01
CA SER A 98 -24.80 -9.33 1.05
C SER A 98 -26.30 -9.55 1.08
N ILE A 99 -26.70 -10.81 1.16
CA ILE A 99 -28.10 -11.19 1.30
C ILE A 99 -28.49 -10.99 2.78
N LEU A 100 -29.40 -10.04 3.04
CA LEU A 100 -29.84 -9.72 4.42
C LEU A 100 -30.81 -10.75 5.00
N LYS A 101 -31.59 -11.43 4.14
CA LYS A 101 -32.62 -12.38 4.53
C LYS A 101 -32.61 -13.58 3.59
N VAL A 102 -32.73 -14.76 4.17
CA VAL A 102 -32.93 -16.00 3.40
C VAL A 102 -34.31 -15.96 2.75
N ASN A 103 -34.37 -16.25 1.45
CA ASN A 103 -35.62 -16.28 0.70
C ASN A 103 -35.65 -17.51 -0.23
N GLU A 104 -36.77 -18.23 -0.26
CA GLU A 104 -36.96 -19.37 -1.16
C GLU A 104 -37.40 -18.88 -2.53
N VAL A 105 -36.52 -19.03 -3.53
CA VAL A 105 -36.81 -18.63 -4.92
C VAL A 105 -37.09 -19.88 -5.75
N LYS A 106 -38.34 -20.03 -6.22
CA LYS A 106 -38.68 -21.00 -7.26
C LYS A 106 -38.21 -20.48 -8.61
N TYR A 107 -37.11 -21.03 -9.12
CA TYR A 107 -36.58 -20.72 -10.44
C TYR A 107 -37.04 -21.76 -11.46
N VAL A 108 -37.72 -21.31 -12.53
CA VAL A 108 -38.07 -22.16 -13.67
C VAL A 108 -37.28 -21.71 -14.88
N HIS A 109 -36.24 -22.48 -15.23
CA HIS A 109 -35.43 -22.24 -16.42
C HIS A 109 -36.16 -22.77 -17.67
N LYS A 110 -36.80 -21.90 -18.46
CA LYS A 110 -37.35 -22.30 -19.77
C LYS A 110 -36.34 -22.05 -20.88
N LYS A 111 -35.73 -23.12 -21.41
CA LYS A 111 -35.02 -23.05 -22.70
C LYS A 111 -36.04 -23.15 -23.83
N GLN A 112 -36.16 -22.12 -24.64
CA GLN A 112 -36.82 -22.22 -25.93
C GLN A 112 -35.78 -22.73 -26.94
N SER A 113 -35.81 -24.01 -27.26
CA SER A 113 -35.02 -24.61 -28.33
C SER A 113 -35.73 -24.45 -29.68
N GLY A 114 -36.11 -23.21 -30.03
CA GLY A 114 -36.91 -22.94 -31.20
C GLY A 114 -36.41 -21.72 -31.96
N GLY A 115 -35.56 -21.96 -32.96
CA GLY A 115 -35.11 -20.92 -33.88
C GLY A 115 -34.01 -21.33 -34.86
N SER A 116 -34.09 -22.51 -35.47
CA SER A 116 -33.33 -22.83 -36.70
C SER A 116 -34.28 -23.38 -37.75
N ARG A 117 -34.87 -22.45 -38.51
CA ARG A 117 -35.05 -22.63 -39.94
C ARG A 117 -34.00 -21.79 -40.63
#